data_AF-A0A7X9DF86-F1
#
_entry.id   AF-A0A7X9DF86-F1
#
_cell.length_a   1.000
_cell.length_b   1.000
_cell.length_c   1.000
_cell.angle_alpha   90.00
_cell.angle_beta   90.00
_cell.angle_gamma   90.00
#
_symmetry.space_group_name_H-M   'P 1'
#
loop_
_entity.id
_entity.type
_entity.pdbx_description
1 polymer ?
#
loop_
_entity_poly.entity_id
_entity_poly.type
_entity_poly.pdbx_seq_one_letter_code
_entity_poly.pdbx_strand_id
1 'polypeptide(L)'
;MQEITGTSNKVIEVDLTTQSHREIPISEKDLELYLGGKGLGLKLFYDRVPAGIDPLSEENEFIVMTGVYLGTGAPCAGRFAAVTKSPLTGLMGTGSCGGPFGMALKTSGWDGLIIKGKAKSPVYLVISSKGVEFKDAKKFWGKDTQTVQKALEKEGSGALVIGQAGENKVLYANICSGHRFLGRCGMGAVLGSKNVKAIVAKGNEFKIVPKNPRKFDKARKKTLKFINRNPITSVSYRQFGTNANVNLNNAGGLLPVRNFTGGSHGEAHKISGEEMAERFDTKFSTCKPCAILCGHKGNINGEIRQVPEYETIGTFGSNLEIFDPVAVSEFNELCTKYGLDTISTAVTIAWAME
;
A
#
# COMPACT_ATOMS: atom_id res chain seq x y z
N MET A 1 8.10 -7.90 -26.20
CA MET A 1 7.54 -8.19 -24.86
C MET A 1 6.56 -9.35 -25.02
N GLN A 2 6.65 -10.38 -24.20
CA GLN A 2 5.70 -11.51 -24.26
C GLN A 2 4.32 -11.05 -23.77
N GLU A 3 3.25 -11.75 -24.12
CA GLU A 3 1.89 -11.40 -23.69
C GLU A 3 1.30 -12.45 -22.74
N ILE A 4 0.63 -11.98 -21.68
CA ILE A 4 -0.20 -12.81 -20.80
C ILE A 4 -1.65 -12.41 -21.03
N THR A 5 -2.48 -13.37 -21.45
CA THR A 5 -3.91 -13.13 -21.63
C THR A 5 -4.64 -13.34 -20.31
N GLY A 6 -5.07 -12.25 -19.67
CA GLY A 6 -5.73 -12.26 -18.36
C GLY A 6 -4.76 -12.44 -17.19
N THR A 7 -4.85 -13.59 -16.52
CA THR A 7 -4.05 -13.95 -15.35
C THR A 7 -2.91 -14.90 -15.75
N SER A 8 -1.79 -14.84 -15.03
CA SER A 8 -0.70 -15.82 -15.22
C SER A 8 -1.02 -17.16 -14.57
N ASN A 9 -2.01 -17.17 -13.67
CA ASN A 9 -2.47 -18.33 -12.89
C ASN A 9 -1.36 -18.96 -12.04
N LYS A 10 -0.37 -18.16 -11.66
CA LYS A 10 0.76 -18.64 -10.88
C LYS A 10 1.25 -17.62 -9.87
N VAL A 11 1.69 -18.14 -8.73
CA VAL A 11 2.23 -17.39 -7.60
C VAL A 11 3.63 -17.91 -7.33
N ILE A 12 4.56 -17.00 -7.02
CA ILE A 12 5.89 -17.40 -6.58
C ILE A 12 5.91 -17.55 -5.05
N GLU A 13 6.21 -18.73 -4.56
CA GLU A 13 6.40 -19.00 -3.14
C GLU A 13 7.89 -18.96 -2.81
N VAL A 14 8.26 -18.25 -1.75
CA VAL A 14 9.63 -18.04 -1.29
C VAL A 14 9.76 -18.56 0.14
N ASP A 15 10.73 -19.45 0.34
CA ASP A 15 11.14 -19.94 1.64
C ASP A 15 12.44 -19.26 2.06
N LEU A 16 12.36 -18.37 3.04
CA LEU A 16 13.51 -17.61 3.54
C LEU A 16 14.51 -18.46 4.32
N THR A 17 14.06 -19.55 4.94
CA THR A 17 14.88 -20.42 5.77
C THR A 17 15.80 -21.27 4.91
N THR A 18 15.26 -21.84 3.83
CA THR A 18 16.01 -22.65 2.86
C THR A 18 16.60 -21.85 1.70
N GLN A 19 16.25 -20.55 1.60
CA GLN A 19 16.58 -19.67 0.48
C GLN A 19 16.22 -20.26 -0.88
N SER A 20 15.02 -20.83 -0.97
CA SER A 20 14.49 -21.42 -2.19
C SER A 20 13.19 -20.74 -2.62
N HIS A 21 12.79 -20.99 -3.86
CA HIS A 21 11.49 -20.56 -4.35
C HIS A 21 10.89 -21.64 -5.25
N ARG A 22 9.57 -21.63 -5.38
CA ARG A 22 8.84 -22.48 -6.32
C ARG A 22 7.61 -21.78 -6.87
N GLU A 23 7.16 -22.26 -8.02
CA GLU A 23 5.91 -21.84 -8.63
C GLU A 23 4.74 -22.63 -8.02
N ILE A 24 3.69 -21.91 -7.61
CA ILE A 24 2.43 -22.49 -7.16
C ILE A 24 1.36 -22.16 -8.21
N PRO A 25 0.78 -23.16 -8.90
CA PRO A 25 -0.32 -22.93 -9.81
C PRO A 25 -1.60 -22.56 -9.04
N ILE A 26 -2.39 -21.67 -9.62
CA ILE A 26 -3.72 -21.32 -9.12
C ILE A 26 -4.76 -22.04 -9.98
N SER A 27 -5.64 -22.79 -9.32
CA SER A 27 -6.70 -23.54 -10.00
C SER A 27 -7.74 -22.61 -10.62
N GLU A 28 -8.36 -23.04 -11.72
CA GLU A 28 -9.48 -22.31 -12.33
C GLU A 28 -10.65 -22.14 -11.35
N LYS A 29 -10.93 -23.18 -10.55
CA LYS A 29 -11.93 -23.14 -9.48
C LYS A 29 -11.67 -22.02 -8.47
N ASP A 30 -10.41 -21.83 -8.06
CA ASP A 30 -10.07 -20.75 -7.13
C ASP A 30 -10.21 -19.36 -7.76
N LEU A 31 -9.87 -19.23 -9.04
CA LEU A 31 -10.06 -17.98 -9.78
C LEU A 31 -11.56 -17.65 -9.96
N GLU A 32 -12.40 -18.66 -10.17
CA GLU A 32 -13.86 -18.47 -10.25
C GLU A 32 -14.47 -18.07 -8.92
N LEU A 33 -14.06 -18.70 -7.81
CA LEU A 33 -14.62 -18.46 -6.49
C LEU A 33 -14.07 -17.20 -5.81
N TYR A 34 -12.79 -16.90 -6.01
CA TYR A 34 -12.08 -15.87 -5.23
C TYR A 34 -11.44 -14.77 -6.09
N LEU A 35 -11.52 -14.87 -7.42
CA LEU A 35 -10.96 -13.96 -8.41
C LEU A 35 -9.43 -13.83 -8.31
N GLY A 36 -8.97 -12.96 -7.43
CA GLY A 36 -7.57 -12.55 -7.27
C GLY A 36 -7.48 -11.50 -6.16
N GLY A 37 -6.35 -10.80 -6.06
CA GLY A 37 -6.15 -9.78 -5.04
C GLY A 37 -6.49 -10.28 -3.63
N LYS A 38 -7.28 -9.49 -2.89
CA LYS A 38 -7.65 -9.81 -1.49
C LYS A 38 -8.37 -11.15 -1.35
N GLY A 39 -9.32 -11.48 -2.24
CA GLY A 39 -10.13 -12.71 -2.12
C GLY A 39 -9.26 -13.96 -2.17
N LEU A 40 -8.46 -14.09 -3.24
CA LEU A 40 -7.54 -15.21 -3.39
C LEU A 40 -6.44 -15.21 -2.31
N GLY A 41 -5.95 -14.04 -1.89
CA GLY A 41 -4.97 -13.94 -0.81
C GLY A 41 -5.51 -14.45 0.54
N LEU A 42 -6.77 -14.13 0.88
CA LEU A 42 -7.44 -14.63 2.08
C LEU A 42 -7.61 -16.16 2.02
N LYS A 43 -8.04 -16.69 0.88
CA LYS A 43 -8.21 -18.13 0.67
C LYS A 43 -6.87 -18.87 0.82
N LEU A 44 -5.82 -18.39 0.16
CA LEU A 44 -4.47 -18.98 0.29
C LEU A 44 -3.99 -18.92 1.73
N PHE A 45 -4.19 -17.80 2.43
CA PHE A 45 -3.82 -17.70 3.83
C PHE A 45 -4.59 -18.71 4.70
N TYR A 46 -5.90 -18.81 4.53
CA TYR A 46 -6.77 -19.72 5.30
C TYR A 46 -6.36 -21.18 5.15
N ASP A 47 -6.01 -21.61 3.93
CA ASP A 47 -5.61 -22.99 3.66
C ASP A 47 -4.22 -23.36 4.21
N ARG A 48 -3.37 -22.36 4.48
CA ARG A 48 -1.93 -22.56 4.66
C ARG A 48 -1.42 -22.22 6.06
N VAL A 49 -2.04 -21.23 6.71
CA VAL A 49 -1.54 -20.69 7.97
C VAL A 49 -2.34 -21.27 9.13
N PRO A 50 -1.73 -22.08 10.02
CA PRO A 50 -2.45 -22.67 11.13
C PRO A 50 -3.05 -21.62 12.07
N ALA A 51 -4.20 -21.95 12.64
CA ALA A 51 -4.77 -21.14 13.71
C ALA A 51 -3.82 -21.09 14.93
N GLY A 52 -3.85 -20.01 15.70
CA GLY A 52 -3.10 -19.92 16.95
C GLY A 52 -1.61 -19.58 16.86
N ILE A 53 -0.98 -19.60 15.68
CA ILE A 53 0.47 -19.27 15.56
C ILE A 53 0.81 -17.87 16.09
N ASP A 54 2.05 -17.66 16.56
CA ASP A 54 2.53 -16.30 16.84
C ASP A 54 2.63 -15.50 15.51
N PRO A 55 2.00 -14.31 15.39
CA PRO A 55 2.11 -13.46 14.21
C PRO A 55 3.55 -13.08 13.79
N LEU A 56 4.53 -13.11 14.71
CA LEU A 56 5.93 -12.77 14.42
C LEU A 56 6.83 -14.01 14.26
N SER A 57 6.23 -15.21 14.20
CA SER A 57 6.93 -16.47 13.97
C SER A 57 7.33 -16.69 12.50
N GLU A 58 8.18 -17.69 12.28
CA GLU A 58 8.53 -18.13 10.93
C GLU A 58 7.37 -18.84 10.20
N GLU A 59 6.40 -19.38 10.94
CA GLU A 59 5.19 -20.05 10.44
C GLU A 59 4.18 -19.07 9.82
N ASN A 60 4.15 -17.82 10.28
CA ASN A 60 3.26 -16.83 9.68
C ASN A 60 3.67 -16.57 8.23
N GLU A 61 2.71 -16.51 7.30
CA GLU A 61 3.00 -16.20 5.90
C GLU A 61 2.66 -14.73 5.60
N PHE A 62 3.46 -14.12 4.73
CA PHE A 62 3.16 -12.83 4.12
C PHE A 62 2.82 -13.07 2.66
N ILE A 63 1.55 -12.86 2.30
CA ILE A 63 1.00 -13.15 0.98
C ILE A 63 0.67 -11.85 0.29
N VAL A 64 1.19 -11.64 -0.92
CA VAL A 64 0.84 -10.54 -1.82
C VAL A 64 0.14 -11.09 -3.05
N MET A 65 -1.04 -10.55 -3.37
CA MET A 65 -1.81 -10.93 -4.55
C MET A 65 -2.16 -9.70 -5.38
N THR A 66 -1.94 -9.78 -6.68
CA THR A 66 -2.29 -8.73 -7.64
C THR A 66 -3.78 -8.79 -7.99
N GLY A 67 -4.38 -7.63 -8.30
CA GLY A 67 -5.75 -7.59 -8.80
C GLY A 67 -5.84 -8.18 -10.22
N VAL A 68 -6.96 -8.84 -10.54
CA VAL A 68 -7.17 -9.51 -11.84
C VAL A 68 -7.12 -8.57 -13.05
N TYR A 69 -7.38 -7.27 -12.84
CA TYR A 69 -7.30 -6.24 -13.88
C TYR A 69 -5.96 -5.51 -13.94
N LEU A 70 -5.03 -5.81 -13.04
CA LEU A 70 -3.77 -5.09 -12.96
C LEU A 70 -2.94 -5.35 -14.23
N GLY A 71 -2.37 -4.29 -14.81
CA GLY A 71 -1.65 -4.33 -16.08
C GLY A 71 -2.51 -4.28 -17.35
N THR A 72 -3.83 -4.47 -17.27
CA THR A 72 -4.72 -4.52 -18.45
C THR A 72 -5.09 -3.16 -19.04
N GLY A 73 -4.78 -2.06 -18.34
CA GLY A 73 -5.23 -0.70 -18.70
C GLY A 73 -6.63 -0.34 -18.21
N ALA A 74 -7.25 -1.19 -17.36
CA ALA A 74 -8.50 -0.85 -16.68
C ALA A 74 -8.30 0.37 -15.76
N PRO A 75 -9.25 1.32 -15.74
CA PRO A 75 -9.12 2.53 -14.93
C PRO A 75 -9.10 2.15 -13.44
N CYS A 76 -8.19 2.76 -12.68
CA CYS A 76 -8.02 2.57 -11.24
C CYS A 76 -7.63 1.14 -10.81
N ALA A 77 -7.17 0.29 -11.74
CA ALA A 77 -6.81 -1.11 -11.47
C ALA A 77 -5.35 -1.35 -11.04
N GLY A 78 -4.60 -0.30 -10.68
CA GLY A 78 -3.21 -0.38 -10.24
C GLY A 78 -3.03 -0.78 -8.78
N ARG A 79 -3.82 -1.75 -8.28
CA ARG A 79 -3.84 -2.16 -6.87
C ARG A 79 -3.47 -3.63 -6.69
N PHE A 80 -2.75 -3.91 -5.61
CA PHE A 80 -2.54 -5.25 -5.07
C PHE A 80 -2.99 -5.29 -3.60
N ALA A 81 -3.12 -6.49 -3.06
CA ALA A 81 -3.44 -6.73 -1.67
C ALA A 81 -2.34 -7.56 -1.00
N ALA A 82 -2.13 -7.33 0.29
CA ALA A 82 -1.35 -8.21 1.14
C ALA A 82 -2.22 -8.79 2.25
N VAL A 83 -1.88 -10.01 2.69
CA VAL A 83 -2.56 -10.77 3.73
C VAL A 83 -1.51 -11.43 4.61
N THR A 84 -1.72 -11.36 5.94
CA THR A 84 -0.88 -12.04 6.93
C THR A 84 -1.64 -12.14 8.27
N LYS A 85 -1.13 -12.88 9.25
CA LYS A 85 -1.59 -12.72 10.64
C LYS A 85 -1.04 -11.41 11.20
N SER A 86 -1.94 -10.54 11.65
CA SER A 86 -1.59 -9.22 12.19
C SER A 86 -0.98 -9.35 13.59
N PRO A 87 0.23 -8.81 13.85
CA PRO A 87 0.78 -8.76 15.20
C PRO A 87 0.02 -7.79 16.12
N LEU A 88 -0.67 -6.79 15.56
CA LEU A 88 -1.46 -5.85 16.35
C LEU A 88 -2.75 -6.46 16.90
N THR A 89 -3.42 -7.30 16.10
CA THR A 89 -4.78 -7.77 16.43
C THR A 89 -4.86 -9.26 16.70
N GLY A 90 -3.83 -10.04 16.34
CA GLY A 90 -3.87 -11.50 16.38
C GLY A 90 -4.79 -12.15 15.34
N LEU A 91 -5.47 -11.34 14.51
CA LEU A 91 -6.41 -11.77 13.48
C LEU A 91 -5.78 -11.73 12.08
N MET A 92 -6.48 -12.24 11.08
CA MET A 92 -6.09 -12.09 9.68
C MET A 92 -6.15 -10.60 9.28
N GLY A 93 -4.99 -10.02 8.98
CA GLY A 93 -4.84 -8.64 8.55
C GLY A 93 -4.78 -8.54 7.02
N THR A 94 -5.45 -7.55 6.45
CA THR A 94 -5.37 -7.27 5.01
C THR A 94 -5.03 -5.81 4.74
N GLY A 95 -4.14 -5.56 3.78
CA GLY A 95 -3.79 -4.23 3.30
C GLY A 95 -3.99 -4.14 1.79
N SER A 96 -4.42 -2.99 1.29
CA SER A 96 -4.46 -2.72 -0.15
C SER A 96 -3.50 -1.58 -0.46
N CYS A 97 -2.63 -1.79 -1.43
CA CYS A 97 -1.61 -0.82 -1.80
C CYS A 97 -1.64 -0.55 -3.31
N GLY A 98 -1.29 0.68 -3.66
CA GLY A 98 -0.98 1.07 -5.03
C GLY A 98 0.53 1.09 -5.22
N GLY A 99 1.03 2.03 -6.02
CA GLY A 99 2.47 2.20 -6.21
C GLY A 99 3.06 1.24 -7.24
N PRO A 100 4.38 1.23 -7.40
CA PRO A 100 5.06 0.53 -8.50
C PRO A 100 5.12 -0.99 -8.33
N PHE A 101 5.15 -1.52 -7.10
CA PHE A 101 5.43 -2.94 -6.84
C PHE A 101 4.45 -3.89 -7.54
N GLY A 102 3.15 -3.68 -7.36
CA GLY A 102 2.14 -4.59 -7.92
C GLY A 102 2.23 -4.69 -9.46
N MET A 103 2.43 -3.56 -10.14
CA MET A 103 2.62 -3.51 -11.60
C MET A 103 3.88 -4.25 -12.01
N ALA A 104 4.99 -4.02 -11.30
CA ALA A 104 6.24 -4.70 -11.58
C ALA A 104 6.13 -6.22 -11.39
N LEU A 105 5.50 -6.69 -10.30
CA LEU A 105 5.28 -8.11 -10.03
C LEU A 105 4.39 -8.77 -11.11
N LYS A 106 3.28 -8.12 -11.48
CA LYS A 106 2.39 -8.66 -12.51
C LYS A 106 3.05 -8.75 -13.87
N THR A 107 3.79 -7.72 -14.26
CA THR A 107 4.48 -7.65 -15.55
C THR A 107 5.81 -8.41 -15.57
N SER A 108 6.25 -8.96 -14.44
CA SER A 108 7.29 -9.99 -14.39
C SER A 108 6.73 -11.40 -14.64
N GLY A 109 5.40 -11.56 -14.65
CA GLY A 109 4.73 -12.83 -14.94
C GLY A 109 4.15 -13.57 -13.73
N TRP A 110 4.05 -12.91 -12.57
CA TRP A 110 3.47 -13.52 -11.34
C TRP A 110 2.17 -12.83 -10.95
N ASP A 111 1.14 -13.60 -10.58
CA ASP A 111 -0.11 -13.05 -10.02
C ASP A 111 -0.01 -12.78 -8.52
N GLY A 112 1.03 -13.28 -7.86
CA GLY A 112 1.29 -13.05 -6.45
C GLY A 112 2.64 -13.57 -5.98
N LEU A 113 2.93 -13.31 -4.71
CA LEU A 113 4.13 -13.69 -3.97
C LEU A 113 3.71 -14.21 -2.60
N ILE A 114 4.22 -15.36 -2.16
CA ILE A 114 4.07 -15.88 -0.80
C ILE A 114 5.46 -15.93 -0.17
N ILE A 115 5.61 -15.41 1.04
CA ILE A 115 6.84 -15.48 1.82
C ILE A 115 6.57 -16.26 3.11
N LYS A 116 7.37 -17.29 3.34
CA LYS A 116 7.38 -18.08 4.58
C LYS A 116 8.81 -18.22 5.14
N GLY A 117 8.91 -18.75 6.36
CA GLY A 117 10.19 -18.95 7.02
C GLY A 117 10.80 -17.65 7.53
N LYS A 118 12.11 -17.68 7.82
CA LYS A 118 12.89 -16.54 8.30
C LYS A 118 14.32 -16.61 7.79
N ALA A 119 14.85 -15.49 7.30
CA ALA A 119 16.24 -15.41 6.87
C ALA A 119 17.19 -15.33 8.09
N LYS A 120 18.39 -15.93 7.98
CA LYS A 120 19.40 -15.92 9.05
C LYS A 120 19.99 -14.54 9.35
N SER A 121 19.94 -13.62 8.38
CA SER A 121 20.41 -12.24 8.48
C SER A 121 19.54 -11.34 7.60
N PRO A 122 19.61 -10.00 7.74
CA PRO A 122 18.90 -9.08 6.87
C PRO A 122 19.09 -9.37 5.37
N VAL A 123 18.00 -9.58 4.66
CA VAL A 123 17.96 -9.78 3.20
C VAL A 123 17.03 -8.80 2.51
N TYR A 124 17.27 -8.58 1.22
CA TYR A 124 16.25 -8.10 0.30
C TYR A 124 16.09 -9.09 -0.85
N LEU A 125 14.85 -9.25 -1.31
CA LEU A 125 14.51 -10.17 -2.38
C LEU A 125 14.43 -9.43 -3.71
N VAL A 126 14.90 -10.06 -4.79
CA VAL A 126 14.71 -9.56 -6.16
C VAL A 126 13.92 -10.60 -6.95
N ILE A 127 12.71 -10.23 -7.33
CA ILE A 127 11.76 -11.07 -8.08
C ILE A 127 11.83 -10.67 -9.56
N SER A 128 11.96 -11.66 -10.44
CA SER A 128 11.90 -11.52 -11.90
C SER A 128 11.09 -12.66 -12.51
N SER A 129 10.94 -12.69 -13.83
CA SER A 129 10.33 -13.85 -14.52
C SER A 129 11.06 -15.17 -14.27
N LYS A 130 12.37 -15.10 -13.99
CA LYS A 130 13.25 -16.25 -13.78
C LYS A 130 13.21 -16.79 -12.35
N GLY A 131 12.52 -16.12 -11.43
CA GLY A 131 12.45 -16.52 -10.02
C GLY A 131 12.93 -15.44 -9.04
N VAL A 132 13.51 -15.87 -7.93
CA VAL A 132 13.95 -15.02 -6.81
C VAL A 132 15.47 -15.08 -6.61
N GLU A 133 16.09 -13.91 -6.47
CA GLU A 133 17.44 -13.76 -5.95
C GLU A 133 17.39 -13.24 -4.50
N PHE A 134 18.14 -13.89 -3.60
CA PHE A 134 18.35 -13.45 -2.22
C PHE A 134 19.61 -12.57 -2.16
N LYS A 135 19.48 -11.35 -1.64
CA LYS A 135 20.59 -10.39 -1.55
C LYS A 135 20.78 -9.92 -0.12
N ASP A 136 22.03 -9.70 0.28
CA ASP A 136 22.35 -9.12 1.59
C ASP A 136 21.77 -7.69 1.72
N ALA A 137 21.12 -7.42 2.85
CA ALA A 137 20.56 -6.11 3.16
C ALA A 137 21.18 -5.44 4.39
N LYS A 138 22.34 -5.90 4.89
CA LYS A 138 22.94 -5.34 6.11
C LYS A 138 23.19 -3.84 6.00
N LYS A 139 23.64 -3.37 4.83
CA LYS A 139 23.86 -1.94 4.58
C LYS A 139 22.58 -1.08 4.57
N PHE A 140 21.42 -1.72 4.41
CA PHE A 140 20.11 -1.06 4.40
C PHE A 140 19.38 -1.19 5.74
N TRP A 141 19.76 -2.16 6.57
CA TRP A 141 19.19 -2.31 7.91
C TRP A 141 19.50 -1.06 8.75
N GLY A 142 18.49 -0.52 9.44
CA GLY A 142 18.55 0.74 10.17
C GLY A 142 18.34 2.00 9.33
N LYS A 143 18.21 1.88 8.00
CA LYS A 143 17.92 3.02 7.10
C LYS A 143 16.42 3.22 6.91
N ASP A 144 16.03 4.46 6.68
CA ASP A 144 14.63 4.83 6.41
C ASP A 144 14.14 4.28 5.06
N THR A 145 12.82 4.21 4.91
CA THR A 145 12.16 3.68 3.71
C THR A 145 12.57 4.41 2.43
N GLN A 146 12.70 5.74 2.46
CA GLN A 146 12.97 6.55 1.27
C GLN A 146 14.39 6.34 0.77
N THR A 147 15.38 6.33 1.68
CA THR A 147 16.78 6.03 1.37
C THR A 147 16.91 4.67 0.69
N VAL A 148 16.25 3.65 1.24
CA VAL A 148 16.34 2.28 0.72
C VAL A 148 15.59 2.14 -0.61
N GLN A 149 14.41 2.74 -0.73
CA GLN A 149 13.63 2.75 -1.96
C GLN A 149 14.38 3.44 -3.10
N LYS A 150 14.99 4.61 -2.85
CA LYS A 150 15.85 5.30 -3.83
C LYS A 150 17.05 4.46 -4.28
N ALA A 151 17.60 3.63 -3.39
CA ALA A 151 18.74 2.79 -3.71
C ALA A 151 18.37 1.52 -4.50
N LEU A 152 17.15 1.01 -4.34
CA LEU A 152 16.74 -0.29 -4.88
C LEU A 152 15.78 -0.19 -6.08
N GLU A 153 14.92 0.82 -6.13
CA GLU A 153 14.00 1.01 -7.25
C GLU A 153 14.73 1.61 -8.47
N LYS A 154 14.74 0.84 -9.55
CA LYS A 154 15.20 1.24 -10.88
C LYS A 154 14.02 1.37 -11.83
N GLU A 155 14.25 1.95 -13.01
CA GLU A 155 13.26 1.99 -14.07
C GLU A 155 12.71 0.59 -14.39
N GLY A 156 11.39 0.49 -14.53
CA GLY A 156 10.70 -0.79 -14.77
C GLY A 156 10.63 -1.73 -13.56
N SER A 157 11.04 -1.29 -12.37
CA SER A 157 10.89 -2.05 -11.12
C SER A 157 9.96 -1.35 -10.13
N GLY A 158 9.59 -2.07 -9.08
CA GLY A 158 8.93 -1.50 -7.92
C GLY A 158 9.29 -2.28 -6.67
N ALA A 159 9.28 -1.63 -5.52
CA ALA A 159 9.69 -2.21 -4.26
C ALA A 159 8.58 -2.17 -3.21
N LEU A 160 8.64 -3.14 -2.30
CA LEU A 160 8.09 -3.10 -0.95
C LEU A 160 9.25 -2.91 0.01
N VAL A 161 9.19 -1.89 0.88
CA VAL A 161 10.28 -1.57 1.80
C VAL A 161 9.74 -1.31 3.20
N ILE A 162 10.40 -1.88 4.22
CA ILE A 162 10.13 -1.54 5.63
C ILE A 162 11.12 -0.49 6.12
N GLY A 163 10.67 0.38 7.02
CA GLY A 163 11.54 1.29 7.78
C GLY A 163 11.99 0.67 9.10
N GLN A 164 12.64 1.49 9.94
CA GLN A 164 13.13 1.06 11.25
C GLN A 164 12.00 0.56 12.16
N ALA A 165 10.77 1.06 12.02
CA ALA A 165 9.63 0.55 12.78
C ALA A 165 9.35 -0.93 12.48
N GLY A 166 9.48 -1.35 11.21
CA GLY A 166 9.34 -2.75 10.83
C GLY A 166 10.47 -3.61 11.39
N GLU A 167 11.72 -3.14 11.28
CA GLU A 167 12.91 -3.82 11.83
C GLU A 167 12.78 -4.04 13.35
N ASN A 168 12.27 -3.05 14.06
CA ASN A 168 12.00 -3.09 15.50
C ASN A 168 10.64 -3.70 15.87
N LYS A 169 9.90 -4.22 14.88
CA LYS A 169 8.64 -4.94 15.05
C LYS A 169 7.55 -4.14 15.78
N VAL A 170 7.48 -2.83 15.54
CA VAL A 170 6.37 -1.99 16.02
C VAL A 170 5.04 -2.56 15.48
N LEU A 171 4.05 -2.77 16.35
CA LEU A 171 2.83 -3.52 16.02
C LEU A 171 2.01 -2.90 14.87
N TYR A 172 2.19 -1.61 14.61
CA TYR A 172 1.58 -0.87 13.51
C TYR A 172 2.62 -0.36 12.49
N ALA A 173 3.73 -1.07 12.32
CA ALA A 173 4.68 -0.81 11.25
C ALA A 173 4.05 -1.10 9.88
N ASN A 174 4.26 -0.18 8.94
CA ASN A 174 3.80 -0.26 7.56
C ASN A 174 4.86 -0.85 6.61
N ILE A 175 4.46 -1.05 5.35
CA ILE A 175 5.38 -1.32 4.24
C ILE A 175 5.08 -0.32 3.13
N CYS A 176 6.10 0.37 2.59
CA CYS A 176 5.92 1.34 1.51
C CYS A 176 6.18 0.74 0.12
N SER A 177 5.50 1.29 -0.90
CA SER A 177 5.77 1.12 -2.32
C SER A 177 5.58 2.45 -3.05
N GLY A 178 6.66 3.05 -3.53
CA GLY A 178 6.74 4.48 -3.81
C GLY A 178 6.23 5.29 -2.61
N HIS A 179 5.20 6.09 -2.85
CA HIS A 179 4.45 6.85 -1.83
C HIS A 179 3.09 6.23 -1.51
N ARG A 180 2.99 4.91 -1.53
CA ARG A 180 1.78 4.13 -1.18
C ARG A 180 2.14 3.10 -0.13
N PHE A 181 1.18 2.69 0.68
CA PHE A 181 1.46 1.90 1.86
C PHE A 181 0.53 0.70 1.99
N LEU A 182 1.09 -0.43 2.41
CA LEU A 182 0.38 -1.40 3.23
C LEU A 182 0.41 -0.84 4.67
N GLY A 183 -0.55 0.05 4.94
CA GLY A 183 -0.48 0.98 6.06
C GLY A 183 -0.72 0.35 7.44
N ARG A 184 -1.70 -0.56 7.55
CA ARG A 184 -2.21 -1.05 8.84
C ARG A 184 -1.92 -2.54 9.05
N CYS A 185 -2.30 -3.05 10.22
CA CYS A 185 -2.17 -4.46 10.62
C CYS A 185 -0.72 -4.95 10.81
N GLY A 186 0.25 -4.05 11.02
CA GLY A 186 1.60 -4.44 11.42
C GLY A 186 2.39 -5.26 10.41
N MET A 187 2.07 -5.17 9.12
CA MET A 187 2.72 -5.99 8.09
C MET A 187 4.22 -5.70 7.98
N GLY A 188 4.65 -4.48 8.31
CA GLY A 188 6.07 -4.13 8.38
C GLY A 188 6.80 -4.90 9.48
N ALA A 189 6.16 -5.13 10.62
CA ALA A 189 6.72 -5.92 11.71
C ALA A 189 6.82 -7.40 11.34
N VAL A 190 5.86 -7.93 10.56
CA VAL A 190 5.94 -9.30 10.03
C VAL A 190 7.18 -9.45 9.14
N LEU A 191 7.40 -8.56 8.16
CA LEU A 191 8.61 -8.63 7.32
C LEU A 191 9.90 -8.44 8.13
N GLY A 192 9.91 -7.52 9.10
CA GLY A 192 11.05 -7.31 10.00
C GLY A 192 11.37 -8.54 10.85
N SER A 193 10.37 -9.24 11.38
CA SER A 193 10.55 -10.48 12.14
C SER A 193 11.21 -11.60 11.34
N LYS A 194 11.04 -11.56 10.01
CA LYS A 194 11.60 -12.50 9.04
C LYS A 194 12.95 -12.06 8.46
N ASN A 195 13.50 -10.94 8.94
CA ASN A 195 14.72 -10.29 8.44
C ASN A 195 14.64 -9.85 6.97
N VAL A 196 13.45 -9.50 6.47
CA VAL A 196 13.26 -9.01 5.10
C VAL A 196 13.18 -7.48 5.11
N LYS A 197 14.22 -6.81 4.60
CA LYS A 197 14.27 -5.35 4.50
C LYS A 197 13.46 -4.80 3.34
N ALA A 198 13.49 -5.50 2.21
CA ALA A 198 12.79 -5.08 0.99
C ALA A 198 12.50 -6.26 0.06
N ILE A 199 11.52 -6.08 -0.81
CA ILE A 199 11.16 -6.99 -1.90
C ILE A 199 11.07 -6.14 -3.17
N VAL A 200 11.92 -6.39 -4.14
CA VAL A 200 11.97 -5.67 -5.42
C VAL A 200 11.44 -6.58 -6.51
N ALA A 201 10.43 -6.14 -7.26
CA ALA A 201 9.99 -6.82 -8.48
C ALA A 201 10.53 -6.10 -9.72
N LYS A 202 11.06 -6.86 -10.68
CA LYS A 202 11.48 -6.39 -12.01
C LYS A 202 10.39 -6.69 -13.02
N GLY A 203 9.70 -5.66 -13.51
CA GLY A 203 8.58 -5.79 -14.44
C GLY A 203 8.96 -5.63 -15.91
N ASN A 204 7.94 -5.33 -16.73
CA ASN A 204 8.02 -5.05 -18.17
C ASN A 204 8.48 -6.20 -19.07
N GLU A 205 8.49 -7.43 -18.58
CA GLU A 205 8.80 -8.60 -19.39
C GLU A 205 7.57 -9.11 -20.15
N PHE A 206 6.41 -8.98 -19.51
CA PHE A 206 5.11 -9.34 -20.03
C PHE A 206 4.17 -8.14 -20.12
N LYS A 207 3.41 -8.08 -21.21
CA LYS A 207 2.25 -7.22 -21.38
C LYS A 207 1.00 -8.00 -21.04
N ILE A 208 0.13 -7.41 -20.21
CA ILE A 208 -1.13 -8.06 -19.83
C ILE A 208 -2.24 -7.61 -20.79
N VAL A 209 -2.88 -8.58 -21.46
CA VAL A 209 -3.94 -8.32 -22.44
C VAL A 209 -5.26 -8.96 -22.00
N PRO A 210 -6.41 -8.29 -22.18
CA PRO A 210 -7.70 -8.88 -21.87
C PRO A 210 -8.07 -9.99 -22.85
N LYS A 211 -8.68 -11.09 -22.35
CA LYS A 211 -9.16 -12.22 -23.17
C LYS A 211 -10.14 -11.80 -24.29
N ASN A 212 -10.94 -10.76 -24.06
CA ASN A 212 -11.81 -10.17 -25.08
C ASN A 212 -11.57 -8.65 -25.17
N PRO A 213 -10.68 -8.19 -26.06
CA PRO A 213 -10.32 -6.77 -26.18
C PRO A 213 -11.49 -5.85 -26.50
N ARG A 214 -12.43 -6.28 -27.37
CA ARG A 214 -13.60 -5.48 -27.76
C ARG A 214 -14.55 -5.26 -26.58
N LYS A 215 -14.88 -6.33 -25.85
CA LYS A 215 -15.74 -6.25 -24.65
C LYS A 215 -15.07 -5.45 -23.54
N PHE A 216 -13.76 -5.63 -23.35
CA PHE A 216 -12.98 -4.89 -22.38
C PHE A 216 -12.97 -3.39 -22.67
N ASP A 217 -12.70 -2.96 -23.91
CA ASP A 217 -12.69 -1.54 -24.26
C ASP A 217 -14.07 -0.89 -24.09
N LYS A 218 -15.14 -1.60 -24.45
CA LYS A 218 -16.52 -1.14 -24.20
C LYS A 218 -16.77 -0.92 -22.70
N ALA A 219 -16.38 -1.87 -21.86
CA ALA A 219 -16.52 -1.76 -20.41
C ALA A 219 -15.66 -0.62 -19.85
N ARG A 220 -14.40 -0.53 -20.25
CA ARG A 220 -13.46 0.53 -19.88
C ARG A 220 -14.01 1.92 -20.20
N LYS A 221 -14.52 2.14 -21.41
CA LYS A 221 -15.16 3.41 -21.81
C LYS A 221 -16.38 3.73 -20.94
N LYS A 222 -17.21 2.73 -20.63
CA LYS A 222 -18.38 2.89 -19.74
C LYS A 222 -17.94 3.30 -18.32
N THR A 223 -16.94 2.63 -17.75
CA THR A 223 -16.40 2.94 -16.42
C THR A 223 -15.83 4.36 -16.35
N LEU A 224 -15.06 4.78 -17.37
CA LEU A 224 -14.55 6.16 -17.44
C LEU A 224 -15.67 7.20 -17.47
N LYS A 225 -16.78 6.93 -18.19
CA LYS A 225 -17.95 7.82 -18.17
C LYS A 225 -18.56 7.94 -16.77
N PHE A 226 -18.68 6.83 -16.03
CA PHE A 226 -19.20 6.87 -14.65
C PHE A 226 -18.28 7.66 -13.71
N ILE A 227 -16.97 7.40 -13.77
CA ILE A 227 -15.98 8.14 -12.95
C ILE A 227 -16.05 9.64 -13.24
N ASN A 228 -16.14 10.03 -14.50
CA ASN A 228 -16.13 11.45 -14.86
C ASN A 228 -17.47 12.16 -14.64
N ARG A 229 -18.60 11.44 -14.55
CA ARG A 229 -19.91 12.01 -14.24
C ARG A 229 -20.17 12.18 -12.75
N ASN A 230 -19.49 11.42 -11.89
CA ASN A 230 -19.66 11.53 -10.44
C ASN A 230 -18.84 12.71 -9.89
N PRO A 231 -19.47 13.75 -9.29
CA PRO A 231 -18.78 14.96 -8.82
C PRO A 231 -17.79 14.70 -7.68
N ILE A 232 -17.99 13.66 -6.86
CA ILE A 232 -17.04 13.29 -5.82
C ILE A 232 -15.71 12.86 -6.45
N THR A 233 -15.77 12.03 -7.49
CA THR A 233 -14.56 11.53 -8.15
C THR A 233 -13.99 12.49 -9.20
N SER A 234 -14.83 13.26 -9.91
CA SER A 234 -14.39 14.10 -11.03
C SER A 234 -14.07 15.54 -10.65
N VAL A 235 -14.62 16.04 -9.53
CA VAL A 235 -14.42 17.39 -9.02
C VAL A 235 -13.73 17.33 -7.66
N SER A 236 -14.42 16.89 -6.61
CA SER A 236 -13.95 16.99 -5.22
C SER A 236 -12.57 16.33 -5.01
N TYR A 237 -12.46 15.00 -5.22
CA TYR A 237 -11.19 14.30 -5.05
C TYR A 237 -10.13 14.70 -6.06
N ARG A 238 -10.54 15.15 -7.26
CA ARG A 238 -9.58 15.58 -8.28
C ARG A 238 -9.00 16.95 -7.95
N GLN A 239 -9.74 17.85 -7.32
CA GLN A 239 -9.27 19.19 -6.98
C GLN A 239 -8.57 19.23 -5.62
N PHE A 240 -9.10 18.49 -4.64
CA PHE A 240 -8.72 18.65 -3.23
C PHE A 240 -8.18 17.37 -2.59
N GLY A 241 -8.11 16.27 -3.35
CA GLY A 241 -7.66 14.98 -2.86
C GLY A 241 -8.64 14.40 -1.84
N THR A 242 -8.18 13.44 -1.05
CA THR A 242 -9.03 12.86 -0.01
C THR A 242 -9.35 13.86 1.10
N ASN A 243 -8.52 14.90 1.30
CA ASN A 243 -8.71 15.95 2.30
C ASN A 243 -9.98 16.80 2.09
N ALA A 244 -10.62 16.71 0.93
CA ALA A 244 -11.99 17.22 0.74
C ALA A 244 -12.98 16.70 1.80
N ASN A 245 -12.69 15.52 2.36
CA ASN A 245 -13.51 14.91 3.40
C ASN A 245 -13.42 15.63 4.76
N VAL A 246 -12.45 16.52 5.01
CA VAL A 246 -12.37 17.26 6.28
C VAL A 246 -13.61 18.12 6.49
N ASN A 247 -13.95 18.97 5.51
CA ASN A 247 -15.11 19.87 5.61
C ASN A 247 -16.42 19.07 5.62
N LEU A 248 -16.52 18.00 4.81
CA LEU A 248 -17.69 17.13 4.77
C LEU A 248 -17.95 16.44 6.12
N ASN A 249 -16.91 15.88 6.74
CA ASN A 249 -17.05 15.23 8.05
C ASN A 249 -17.27 16.25 9.18
N ASN A 250 -16.64 17.43 9.12
CA ASN A 250 -16.86 18.48 10.12
C ASN A 250 -18.32 18.97 10.10
N ALA A 251 -18.89 19.20 8.91
CA ALA A 251 -20.29 19.60 8.75
C ALA A 251 -21.26 18.49 9.17
N GLY A 252 -20.88 17.22 8.96
CA GLY A 252 -21.66 16.05 9.37
C GLY A 252 -21.57 15.69 10.85
N GLY A 253 -20.69 16.33 11.64
CA GLY A 253 -20.44 15.95 13.03
C GLY A 253 -19.71 14.60 13.17
N LEU A 254 -18.90 14.23 12.16
CA LEU A 254 -18.20 12.94 12.06
C LEU A 254 -16.67 13.09 12.05
N LEU A 255 -16.13 14.31 12.23
CA LEU A 255 -14.70 14.56 12.25
C LEU A 255 -14.12 14.12 13.60
N PRO A 256 -13.05 13.31 13.65
CA PRO A 256 -12.43 12.95 14.92
C PRO A 256 -11.78 14.17 15.56
N VAL A 257 -12.19 14.50 16.79
CA VAL A 257 -11.67 15.63 17.58
C VAL A 257 -11.35 15.15 19.00
N ARG A 258 -10.15 15.48 19.52
CA ARG A 258 -9.67 15.13 20.87
C ARG A 258 -9.91 13.66 21.23
N ASN A 259 -9.17 12.76 20.61
CA ASN A 259 -9.35 11.30 20.78
C ASN A 259 -10.83 10.87 20.65
N PHE A 260 -11.51 11.36 19.60
CA PHE A 260 -12.91 11.07 19.29
C PHE A 260 -13.94 11.52 20.35
N THR A 261 -13.58 12.38 21.31
CA THR A 261 -14.57 12.96 22.26
C THR A 261 -15.48 14.00 21.61
N GLY A 262 -15.11 14.54 20.45
CA GLY A 262 -15.93 15.43 19.62
C GLY A 262 -16.08 14.97 18.17
N GLY A 263 -17.06 15.56 17.47
CA GLY A 263 -17.38 15.30 16.05
C GLY A 263 -17.16 16.49 15.10
N SER A 264 -16.80 17.66 15.63
CA SER A 264 -16.57 18.88 14.86
C SER A 264 -15.70 19.88 15.62
N HIS A 265 -15.00 20.75 14.88
CA HIS A 265 -14.18 21.83 15.44
C HIS A 265 -14.21 23.07 14.53
N GLY A 266 -14.20 24.27 15.12
CA GLY A 266 -14.27 25.54 14.38
C GLY A 266 -13.07 25.78 13.45
N GLU A 267 -11.90 25.23 13.81
CA GLU A 267 -10.66 25.39 13.05
C GLU A 267 -10.39 24.28 12.02
N ALA A 268 -11.29 23.29 11.87
CA ALA A 268 -11.08 22.16 10.97
C ALA A 268 -10.83 22.57 9.50
N HIS A 269 -11.37 23.72 9.06
CA HIS A 269 -11.16 24.24 7.71
C HIS A 269 -9.68 24.48 7.38
N LYS A 270 -8.83 24.78 8.38
CA LYS A 270 -7.39 25.05 8.22
C LYS A 270 -6.56 23.84 7.77
N ILE A 271 -7.14 22.65 7.83
CA ILE A 271 -6.51 21.41 7.38
C ILE A 271 -7.32 20.74 6.25
N SER A 272 -8.29 21.46 5.67
CA SER A 272 -9.14 20.94 4.59
C SER A 272 -8.39 20.80 3.26
N GLY A 273 -8.94 20.01 2.34
CA GLY A 273 -8.33 19.82 1.02
C GLY A 273 -8.27 21.10 0.19
N GLU A 274 -9.23 21.99 0.38
CA GLU A 274 -9.29 23.33 -0.21
C GLU A 274 -8.12 24.19 0.28
N GLU A 275 -7.92 24.26 1.61
CA GLU A 275 -6.80 24.98 2.22
C GLU A 275 -5.45 24.39 1.79
N MET A 276 -5.33 23.05 1.76
CA MET A 276 -4.12 22.38 1.27
C MET A 276 -3.82 22.74 -0.19
N ALA A 277 -4.85 22.80 -1.05
CA ALA A 277 -4.70 23.11 -2.46
C ALA A 277 -4.27 24.56 -2.69
N GLU A 278 -4.89 25.50 -1.98
CA GLU A 278 -4.58 26.94 -2.05
C GLU A 278 -3.19 27.25 -1.51
N ARG A 279 -2.85 26.76 -0.31
CA ARG A 279 -1.60 27.09 0.38
C ARG A 279 -0.36 26.46 -0.28
N PHE A 280 -0.50 25.30 -0.92
CA PHE A 280 0.66 24.49 -1.34
C PHE A 280 0.77 24.23 -2.86
N ASP A 281 0.01 24.90 -3.72
CA ASP A 281 0.02 24.72 -5.20
C ASP A 281 0.00 23.23 -5.59
N THR A 282 -1.04 22.51 -5.14
CA THR A 282 -1.04 21.04 -5.24
C THR A 282 -1.18 20.53 -6.67
N LYS A 283 -0.50 19.43 -6.97
CA LYS A 283 -0.44 18.76 -8.28
C LYS A 283 -0.66 17.26 -8.12
N PHE A 284 -1.17 16.63 -9.17
CA PHE A 284 -1.43 15.19 -9.15
C PHE A 284 -0.16 14.36 -8.92
N SER A 285 -0.24 13.46 -7.94
CA SER A 285 0.73 12.40 -7.65
C SER A 285 -0.03 11.11 -7.37
N THR A 286 -0.31 10.35 -8.43
CA THR A 286 -1.41 9.37 -8.43
C THR A 286 -0.93 7.94 -8.68
N CYS A 287 -1.74 6.96 -8.26
CA CYS A 287 -1.57 5.58 -8.71
C CYS A 287 -1.72 5.50 -10.24
N LYS A 288 -1.06 4.54 -10.90
CA LYS A 288 -1.15 4.36 -12.36
C LYS A 288 -1.81 3.01 -12.70
N PRO A 289 -2.75 2.92 -13.66
CA PRO A 289 -3.43 4.01 -14.37
C PRO A 289 -4.71 4.46 -13.64
N CYS A 290 -4.69 5.61 -12.94
CA CYS A 290 -5.85 6.15 -12.21
C CYS A 290 -6.57 7.24 -13.02
N ALA A 291 -7.90 7.24 -12.99
CA ALA A 291 -8.75 8.27 -13.62
C ALA A 291 -9.39 9.23 -12.59
N ILE A 292 -9.34 8.89 -11.29
CA ILE A 292 -9.86 9.73 -10.20
C ILE A 292 -8.87 10.84 -9.86
N LEU A 293 -7.58 10.48 -9.78
CA LEU A 293 -6.46 11.38 -9.53
C LEU A 293 -6.40 12.00 -8.12
N CYS A 294 -6.88 11.28 -7.10
CA CYS A 294 -6.99 11.80 -5.72
C CYS A 294 -5.68 12.06 -4.96
N GLY A 295 -4.57 11.45 -5.37
CA GLY A 295 -3.30 11.61 -4.68
C GLY A 295 -2.61 12.89 -5.16
N HIS A 296 -2.18 13.74 -4.22
CA HIS A 296 -1.59 15.04 -4.51
C HIS A 296 -0.19 15.20 -3.89
N LYS A 297 0.60 16.09 -4.48
CA LYS A 297 1.85 16.62 -3.92
C LYS A 297 1.83 18.13 -4.01
N GLY A 298 2.48 18.84 -3.09
CA GLY A 298 2.50 20.30 -3.05
C GLY A 298 3.84 20.82 -2.54
N ASN A 299 4.05 22.14 -2.65
CA ASN A 299 5.19 22.82 -2.07
C ASN A 299 4.90 23.11 -0.59
N ILE A 300 5.47 22.31 0.31
CA ILE A 300 5.30 22.42 1.75
C ILE A 300 6.67 22.78 2.34
N ASN A 301 6.79 23.97 2.94
CA ASN A 301 8.05 24.53 3.46
C ASN A 301 9.19 24.57 2.42
N GLY A 302 8.90 24.92 1.17
CA GLY A 302 9.91 25.04 0.11
C GLY A 302 10.28 23.71 -0.56
N GLU A 303 9.69 22.59 -0.11
CA GLU A 303 9.95 21.26 -0.65
C GLU A 303 8.70 20.65 -1.28
N ILE A 304 8.88 19.97 -2.42
CA ILE A 304 7.79 19.20 -3.03
C ILE A 304 7.58 17.90 -2.25
N ARG A 305 6.49 17.84 -1.48
CA ARG A 305 6.13 16.70 -0.62
C ARG A 305 4.76 16.13 -1.00
N GLN A 306 4.51 14.88 -0.65
CA GLN A 306 3.18 14.30 -0.77
C GLN A 306 2.23 15.02 0.21
N VAL A 307 1.07 15.40 -0.29
CA VAL A 307 -0.02 15.89 0.57
C VAL A 307 -0.55 14.69 1.36
N PRO A 308 -0.63 14.75 2.69
CA PRO A 308 -1.17 13.66 3.49
C PRO A 308 -2.62 13.36 3.10
N GLU A 309 -3.02 12.09 3.19
CA GLU A 309 -4.40 11.68 2.95
C GLU A 309 -5.31 12.07 4.13
N TYR A 310 -6.63 12.10 3.92
CA TYR A 310 -7.62 12.52 4.92
C TYR A 310 -7.43 11.86 6.28
N GLU A 311 -7.20 10.55 6.29
CA GLU A 311 -7.02 9.81 7.54
C GLU A 311 -5.83 10.34 8.36
N THR A 312 -4.72 10.67 7.69
CA THR A 312 -3.55 11.26 8.33
C THR A 312 -3.87 12.67 8.83
N ILE A 313 -4.54 13.49 8.00
CA ILE A 313 -4.94 14.86 8.37
C ILE A 313 -5.91 14.87 9.56
N GLY A 314 -6.95 14.05 9.54
CA GLY A 314 -7.94 13.99 10.60
C GLY A 314 -7.35 13.45 11.91
N THR A 315 -6.51 12.41 11.83
CA THR A 315 -5.98 11.78 13.06
C THR A 315 -4.80 12.51 13.68
N PHE A 316 -3.89 13.12 12.90
CA PHE A 316 -2.83 13.97 13.47
C PHE A 316 -3.27 15.42 13.66
N GLY A 317 -4.27 15.87 12.91
CA GLY A 317 -4.76 17.23 12.97
C GLY A 317 -5.85 17.37 14.02
N SER A 318 -7.11 17.33 13.59
CA SER A 318 -8.27 17.59 14.47
C SER A 318 -8.35 16.68 15.69
N ASN A 319 -7.97 15.40 15.57
CA ASN A 319 -8.02 14.45 16.68
C ASN A 319 -6.99 14.74 17.78
N LEU A 320 -5.92 15.49 17.47
CA LEU A 320 -4.92 16.02 18.42
C LEU A 320 -5.03 17.53 18.62
N GLU A 321 -6.04 18.18 18.02
CA GLU A 321 -6.21 19.64 17.95
C GLU A 321 -5.03 20.41 17.33
N ILE A 322 -4.35 19.81 16.35
CA ILE A 322 -3.26 20.43 15.60
C ILE A 322 -3.81 20.92 14.25
N PHE A 323 -4.09 22.22 14.16
CA PHE A 323 -4.64 22.84 12.94
C PHE A 323 -3.57 23.51 12.06
N ASP A 324 -2.30 23.13 12.21
CA ASP A 324 -1.23 23.52 11.29
C ASP A 324 -0.97 22.41 10.27
N PRO A 325 -1.35 22.60 8.99
CA PRO A 325 -1.15 21.56 7.97
C PRO A 325 0.32 21.32 7.62
N VAL A 326 1.24 22.24 7.95
CA VAL A 326 2.67 22.01 7.80
C VAL A 326 3.15 20.99 8.81
N ALA A 327 2.85 21.18 10.10
CA ALA A 327 3.19 20.23 11.15
C ALA A 327 2.63 18.83 10.87
N VAL A 328 1.36 18.73 10.45
CA VAL A 328 0.75 17.43 10.11
C VAL A 328 1.45 16.78 8.92
N SER A 329 1.89 17.56 7.93
CA SER A 329 2.67 17.06 6.80
C SER A 329 4.06 16.56 7.19
N GLU A 330 4.69 17.17 8.21
CA GLU A 330 5.94 16.69 8.79
C GLU A 330 5.76 15.37 9.54
N PHE A 331 4.68 15.21 10.31
CA PHE A 331 4.36 13.93 10.97
C PHE A 331 4.13 12.82 9.96
N ASN A 332 3.42 13.11 8.86
CA ASN A 332 3.25 12.16 7.75
C ASN A 332 4.59 11.73 7.13
N GLU A 333 5.52 12.65 6.97
CA GLU A 333 6.86 12.39 6.43
C GLU A 333 7.70 11.53 7.38
N LEU A 334 7.63 11.79 8.69
CA LEU A 334 8.28 10.96 9.71
C LEU A 334 7.71 9.53 9.71
N CYS A 335 6.38 9.39 9.66
CA CYS A 335 5.73 8.08 9.55
C CYS A 335 6.15 7.35 8.27
N THR A 336 6.28 8.09 7.16
CA THR A 336 6.77 7.53 5.89
C THR A 336 8.19 7.00 6.04
N LYS A 337 9.13 7.82 6.54
CA LYS A 337 10.55 7.48 6.71
C LYS A 337 10.74 6.27 7.64
N TYR A 338 10.12 6.30 8.82
CA TYR A 338 10.27 5.23 9.80
C TYR A 338 9.45 3.98 9.48
N GLY A 339 8.46 4.08 8.59
CA GLY A 339 7.58 2.97 8.21
C GLY A 339 6.50 2.71 9.26
N LEU A 340 5.79 3.75 9.68
CA LEU A 340 4.70 3.70 10.67
C LEU A 340 3.33 3.97 10.03
N ASP A 341 2.29 3.25 10.45
CA ASP A 341 0.91 3.61 10.14
C ASP A 341 0.57 4.99 10.70
N THR A 342 0.16 5.94 9.86
CA THR A 342 -0.16 7.29 10.32
C THR A 342 -1.37 7.29 11.27
N ILE A 343 -2.39 6.48 10.97
CA ILE A 343 -3.61 6.40 11.77
C ILE A 343 -3.29 5.86 13.16
N SER A 344 -2.71 4.67 13.25
CA SER A 344 -2.43 4.05 14.55
C SER A 344 -1.40 4.85 15.35
N THR A 345 -0.42 5.50 14.69
CA THR A 345 0.54 6.38 15.37
C THR A 345 -0.17 7.57 16.00
N ALA A 346 -0.98 8.29 15.23
CA ALA A 346 -1.70 9.46 15.71
C ALA A 346 -2.71 9.12 16.81
N VAL A 347 -3.47 8.03 16.66
CA VAL A 347 -4.45 7.60 17.67
C VAL A 347 -3.76 7.09 18.94
N THR A 348 -2.59 6.45 18.84
CA THR A 348 -1.80 6.07 20.04
C THR A 348 -1.32 7.31 20.79
N ILE A 349 -0.93 8.37 20.07
CA ILE A 349 -0.58 9.66 20.67
C ILE A 349 -1.80 10.32 21.30
N ALA A 350 -2.95 10.31 20.61
CA ALA A 350 -4.21 10.85 21.13
C ALA A 350 -4.59 10.20 22.47
N TRP A 351 -4.50 8.87 22.54
CA TRP A 351 -4.74 8.12 23.77
C TRP A 351 -3.77 8.51 24.89
N ALA A 352 -2.50 8.80 24.57
CA ALA A 352 -1.52 9.23 25.56
C ALA A 352 -1.69 10.70 26.02
N MET A 353 -2.42 11.52 25.26
CA MET A 353 -2.73 12.91 25.61
C MET A 353 -3.95 13.03 26.54
N GLU A 354 -4.79 11.99 26.61
CA GLU A 354 -5.98 11.91 27.48
C GLU A 354 -5.62 11.39 28.88
#